data_AF-A0A961JI81-F1
#
_entry.id   AF-A0A961JI81-F1
#
_cell.length_a   1.000
_cell.length_b   1.000
_cell.length_c   1.000
_cell.angle_alpha   90.00
_cell.angle_beta   90.00
_cell.angle_gamma   90.00
#
_symmetry.space_group_name_H-M   'P 1'
#
loop_
_entity.id
_entity.type
_entity.pdbx_description
1 polymer ?
#
loop_
_entity_poly.entity_id
_entity_poly.type
_entity_poly.pdbx_seq_one_letter_code
_entity_poly.pdbx_strand_id
1 'polypeptide(L)'
;KKFRELAPQVDIVISTALIPNRPAPVLWTKDMVEMMKPGSVIVDLAAERGGNCELTVPDQKIVTDNGVTIVGYTDFPSRMAAQSSTLYATNIRHMLTDLTPAKDGAINHNMDDDVIRGATVTHARAVTFPPPPPKVQAIAVQKPKEKAKELTPEEKKAAELAAFKAQTRSQVGILVIGGLLMLLVGAYAPESFMSHFIVFALACFVGFQVIWNVSHALHTPLMAVTNAISGIIILGALLQIGASNWLVVILSFVSVLIASINIVGGFLVTRRMLAMFQKS
;
A
#
# COMPACT_ATOMS: atom_id res chain seq x y z
N LYS A 1 -10.40 -23.50 26.53
CA LYS A 1 -10.78 -22.70 27.73
C LYS A 1 -11.04 -21.25 27.35
N LYS A 2 -10.03 -20.46 26.96
CA LYS A 2 -10.19 -19.05 26.53
C LYS A 2 -11.22 -18.80 25.42
N PHE A 3 -11.24 -19.62 24.36
CA PHE A 3 -12.23 -19.50 23.28
C PHE A 3 -13.68 -19.70 23.75
N ARG A 4 -13.87 -20.66 24.65
CA ARG A 4 -15.17 -20.97 25.25
C ARG A 4 -15.72 -19.80 26.07
N GLU A 5 -14.85 -19.12 26.82
CA GLU A 5 -15.21 -17.93 27.61
C GLU A 5 -15.59 -16.72 26.73
N LEU A 6 -14.97 -16.61 25.56
CA LEU A 6 -15.21 -15.51 24.62
C LEU A 6 -16.43 -15.75 23.72
N ALA A 7 -16.82 -17.00 23.48
CA ALA A 7 -17.89 -17.34 22.53
C ALA A 7 -19.21 -16.56 22.73
N PRO A 8 -19.72 -16.32 23.97
CA PRO A 8 -20.94 -15.53 24.16
C PRO A 8 -20.80 -14.03 23.85
N GLN A 9 -19.57 -13.52 23.81
CA GLN A 9 -19.28 -12.08 23.66
C GLN A 9 -18.97 -11.70 22.22
N VAL A 10 -18.53 -12.66 21.40
CA VAL A 10 -18.02 -12.44 20.04
C VAL A 10 -19.12 -12.60 19.01
N ASP A 11 -19.26 -11.60 18.14
CA ASP A 11 -20.26 -11.62 17.06
C ASP A 11 -19.70 -12.17 15.74
N ILE A 12 -18.38 -12.02 15.49
CA ILE A 12 -17.71 -12.54 14.29
C ILE A 12 -16.42 -13.28 14.67
N VAL A 13 -16.28 -14.50 14.18
CA VAL A 13 -15.07 -15.32 14.32
C VAL A 13 -14.47 -15.55 12.94
N ILE A 14 -13.17 -15.29 12.79
CA ILE A 14 -12.42 -15.64 11.58
C ILE A 14 -11.34 -16.64 12.01
N SER A 15 -11.43 -17.87 11.51
CA SER A 15 -10.49 -18.94 11.87
C SER A 15 -9.58 -19.28 10.70
N THR A 16 -8.27 -19.29 10.97
CA THR A 16 -7.22 -19.38 9.93
C THR A 16 -6.12 -20.38 10.29
N ALA A 17 -6.30 -21.16 11.35
CA ALA A 17 -5.27 -22.04 11.85
C ALA A 17 -5.10 -23.23 10.91
N LEU A 18 -4.01 -23.24 10.15
CA LEU A 18 -3.67 -24.29 9.20
C LEU A 18 -2.25 -24.78 9.48
N ILE A 19 -2.11 -26.08 9.70
CA ILE A 19 -0.79 -26.71 9.85
C ILE A 19 -0.47 -27.44 8.54
N PRO A 20 0.64 -27.12 7.87
CA PRO A 20 1.04 -27.83 6.66
C PRO A 20 1.08 -29.35 6.90
N ASN A 21 0.49 -30.09 5.95
CA ASN A 21 0.41 -31.56 5.95
C ASN A 21 -0.32 -32.20 7.14
N ARG A 22 -1.14 -31.44 7.87
CA ARG A 22 -2.05 -31.97 8.89
C ARG A 22 -3.47 -31.45 8.67
N PRO A 23 -4.50 -32.15 9.18
CA PRO A 23 -5.84 -31.59 9.28
C PRO A 23 -5.82 -30.28 10.08
N ALA A 24 -6.75 -29.39 9.75
CA ALA A 24 -6.96 -28.18 10.53
C ALA A 24 -7.34 -28.57 11.97
N PRO A 25 -6.73 -27.95 13.01
CA PRO A 25 -7.13 -28.21 14.38
C PRO A 25 -8.54 -27.67 14.60
N VAL A 26 -9.39 -28.48 15.25
CA VAL A 26 -10.71 -28.02 15.70
C VAL A 26 -10.50 -27.11 16.92
N LEU A 27 -10.78 -25.82 16.74
CA LEU A 27 -10.64 -24.78 17.76
C LEU A 27 -11.99 -24.26 18.23
N TRP A 28 -13.00 -24.34 17.36
CA TRP A 28 -14.36 -23.90 17.61
C TRP A 28 -15.28 -25.12 17.60
N THR A 29 -15.64 -25.61 18.79
CA THR A 29 -16.47 -26.80 18.95
C THR A 29 -17.95 -26.45 18.82
N LYS A 30 -18.80 -27.45 18.57
CA LYS A 30 -20.26 -27.28 18.43
C LYS A 30 -20.88 -26.52 19.60
N ASP A 31 -20.51 -26.86 20.83
CA ASP A 31 -21.02 -26.18 22.03
C ASP A 31 -20.63 -24.69 22.08
N MET A 32 -19.45 -24.32 21.56
CA MET A 32 -19.03 -22.93 21.47
C MET A 32 -19.85 -22.16 20.44
N VAL A 33 -20.20 -22.79 19.32
CA VAL A 33 -21.12 -22.19 18.33
C VAL A 33 -22.49 -21.97 18.94
N GLU A 34 -23.01 -22.94 19.70
CA GLU A 34 -24.31 -22.84 20.39
C GLU A 34 -24.36 -21.70 21.42
N MET A 35 -23.22 -21.37 22.05
CA MET A 35 -23.09 -20.25 22.99
C MET A 35 -23.01 -18.88 22.33
N MET A 36 -22.80 -18.79 21.01
CA MET A 36 -22.75 -17.52 20.30
C MET A 36 -24.15 -16.89 20.17
N LYS A 37 -24.18 -15.56 20.03
CA LYS A 37 -25.45 -14.84 19.84
C LYS A 37 -26.07 -15.21 18.47
N PRO A 38 -27.40 -15.33 18.36
CA PRO A 38 -28.07 -15.48 17.07
C PRO A 38 -27.70 -14.34 16.11
N GLY A 39 -27.45 -14.66 14.84
CA GLY A 39 -26.97 -13.72 13.83
C GLY A 39 -25.44 -13.56 13.77
N SER A 40 -24.69 -14.20 14.67
CA SER A 40 -23.22 -14.23 14.60
C SER A 40 -22.72 -14.93 13.34
N VAL A 41 -21.48 -14.63 12.94
CA VAL A 41 -20.87 -15.19 11.74
C VAL A 41 -19.51 -15.82 12.05
N ILE A 42 -19.29 -17.04 11.56
CA ILE A 42 -18.00 -17.72 11.55
C ILE A 42 -17.53 -17.79 10.10
N VAL A 43 -16.32 -17.30 9.83
CA VAL A 43 -15.64 -17.44 8.53
C VAL A 43 -14.46 -18.36 8.73
N ASP A 44 -14.54 -19.57 8.17
CA ASP A 44 -13.53 -20.60 8.33
C ASP A 44 -12.63 -20.68 7.09
N LEU A 45 -11.47 -20.02 7.15
CA LEU A 45 -10.49 -20.03 6.07
C LEU A 45 -9.74 -21.36 5.98
N ALA A 46 -9.89 -22.27 6.96
CA ALA A 46 -9.24 -23.57 6.97
C ALA A 46 -10.15 -24.70 6.45
N ALA A 47 -11.31 -24.37 5.86
CA ALA A 47 -12.31 -25.34 5.39
C ALA A 47 -11.73 -26.38 4.41
N GLU A 48 -10.76 -26.00 3.58
CA GLU A 48 -10.08 -26.91 2.64
C GLU A 48 -9.37 -28.11 3.30
N ARG A 49 -9.03 -28.01 4.60
CA ARG A 49 -8.37 -29.07 5.37
C ARG A 49 -9.18 -29.55 6.56
N GLY A 50 -10.50 -29.47 6.45
CA GLY A 50 -11.46 -29.92 7.46
C GLY A 50 -12.03 -28.81 8.35
N GLY A 51 -11.48 -27.60 8.31
CA GLY A 51 -11.99 -26.46 9.07
C GLY A 51 -11.51 -26.39 10.52
N ASN A 52 -11.50 -25.18 11.08
CA ASN A 52 -11.28 -24.96 12.51
C ASN A 52 -12.58 -24.99 13.33
N CYS A 53 -13.73 -24.83 12.68
CA CYS A 53 -15.03 -24.97 13.30
C CYS A 53 -15.61 -26.37 13.01
N GLU A 54 -16.03 -27.06 14.05
CA GLU A 54 -16.54 -28.44 13.99
C GLU A 54 -17.77 -28.59 13.08
N LEU A 55 -18.57 -27.53 12.95
CA LEU A 55 -19.77 -27.49 12.13
C LEU A 55 -19.50 -27.02 10.69
N THR A 56 -18.25 -26.70 10.32
CA THR A 56 -17.92 -26.23 8.97
C THR A 56 -18.23 -27.30 7.93
N VAL A 57 -18.99 -26.92 6.91
CA VAL A 57 -19.20 -27.72 5.70
C VAL A 57 -18.43 -27.05 4.56
N PRO A 58 -17.40 -27.72 3.98
CA PRO A 58 -16.62 -27.15 2.88
C PRO A 58 -17.50 -26.72 1.71
N ASP A 59 -17.15 -25.58 1.11
CA ASP A 59 -17.82 -24.95 -0.03
C ASP A 59 -19.26 -24.48 0.21
N GLN A 60 -19.69 -24.46 1.47
CA GLN A 60 -21.04 -24.04 1.83
C GLN A 60 -21.05 -22.88 2.81
N LYS A 61 -22.13 -22.10 2.71
CA LYS A 61 -22.61 -21.22 3.76
C LYS A 61 -23.80 -21.89 4.41
N ILE A 62 -23.67 -22.25 5.68
CA ILE A 62 -24.75 -22.86 6.46
C ILE A 62 -25.22 -21.92 7.56
N VAL A 63 -26.43 -22.15 8.06
CA VAL A 63 -26.97 -21.50 9.25
C VAL A 63 -27.31 -22.60 10.25
N THR A 64 -26.79 -22.47 11.47
CA THR A 64 -27.03 -23.43 12.55
C THR A 64 -28.42 -23.23 13.18
N ASP A 65 -28.87 -24.21 13.97
CA ASP A 65 -30.18 -24.16 14.64
C ASP A 65 -30.31 -22.95 15.60
N ASN A 66 -29.21 -22.51 16.22
CA ASN A 66 -29.18 -21.31 17.07
C ASN A 66 -28.97 -19.99 16.30
N GLY A 67 -29.01 -20.03 14.96
CA GLY A 67 -28.98 -18.84 14.10
C GLY A 67 -27.59 -18.28 13.80
N VAL A 68 -26.52 -19.04 13.99
CA VAL A 68 -25.14 -18.64 13.63
C VAL A 68 -24.88 -19.02 12.18
N THR A 69 -24.35 -18.09 11.39
CA THR A 69 -23.95 -18.35 10.01
C THR A 69 -22.50 -18.83 9.96
N ILE A 70 -22.24 -19.96 9.30
CA ILE A 70 -20.87 -20.48 9.10
C ILE A 70 -20.56 -20.44 7.61
N VAL A 71 -19.46 -19.79 7.24
CA VAL A 71 -18.98 -19.63 5.86
C VAL A 71 -17.70 -20.45 5.69
N GLY A 72 -17.79 -21.55 4.96
CA GLY A 72 -16.70 -22.52 4.74
C GLY A 72 -16.25 -22.62 3.28
N TYR A 73 -16.27 -21.53 2.51
CA TYR A 73 -15.80 -21.56 1.12
C TYR A 73 -14.30 -21.92 1.03
N THR A 74 -13.93 -22.79 0.10
CA THR A 74 -12.51 -23.14 -0.11
C THR A 74 -11.83 -22.26 -1.17
N ASP A 75 -12.62 -21.47 -1.90
CA ASP A 75 -12.20 -20.69 -3.06
C ASP A 75 -12.12 -19.17 -2.81
N PHE A 76 -11.86 -18.73 -1.58
CA PHE A 76 -11.84 -17.30 -1.22
C PHE A 76 -11.02 -16.41 -2.18
N PRO A 77 -9.80 -16.79 -2.63
CA PRO A 77 -9.07 -15.99 -3.61
C PRO A 77 -9.80 -15.82 -4.95
N SER A 78 -10.58 -16.81 -5.38
CA SER A 78 -11.36 -16.77 -6.62
C SER A 78 -12.47 -15.70 -6.58
N ARG A 79 -12.99 -15.42 -5.39
CA ARG A 79 -14.04 -14.42 -5.15
C ARG A 79 -13.52 -12.97 -5.27
N MET A 80 -12.21 -12.79 -5.35
CA MET A 80 -11.53 -11.53 -5.70
C MET A 80 -10.57 -11.74 -6.88
N ALA A 81 -11.07 -12.37 -7.96
CA ALA A 81 -10.28 -12.84 -9.09
C ALA A 81 -9.32 -11.78 -9.68
N ALA A 82 -9.75 -10.53 -9.83
CA ALA A 82 -8.92 -9.47 -10.42
C ALA A 82 -7.67 -9.17 -9.56
N GLN A 83 -7.85 -9.05 -8.25
CA GLN A 83 -6.78 -8.79 -7.29
C GLN A 83 -5.87 -10.01 -7.16
N SER A 84 -6.45 -11.21 -7.01
CA SER A 84 -5.71 -12.47 -6.93
C SER A 84 -4.85 -12.68 -8.18
N SER A 85 -5.40 -12.42 -9.37
CA SER A 85 -4.67 -12.53 -10.64
C SER A 85 -3.50 -11.54 -10.71
N THR A 86 -3.71 -10.29 -10.29
CA THR A 86 -2.67 -9.25 -10.32
C THR A 86 -1.51 -9.60 -9.38
N LEU A 87 -1.82 -10.02 -8.15
CA LEU A 87 -0.81 -10.40 -7.16
C LEU A 87 -0.07 -11.67 -7.58
N TYR A 88 -0.79 -12.68 -8.08
CA TYR A 88 -0.17 -13.91 -8.55
C TYR A 88 0.73 -13.67 -9.77
N ALA A 89 0.27 -12.91 -10.77
CA ALA A 89 1.07 -12.52 -11.93
C ALA A 89 2.33 -11.76 -11.52
N THR A 90 2.24 -10.90 -10.49
CA THR A 90 3.40 -10.19 -9.94
C THR A 90 4.42 -11.16 -9.35
N ASN A 91 3.97 -12.17 -8.57
CA ASN A 91 4.85 -13.21 -8.03
C ASN A 91 5.54 -14.02 -9.15
N ILE A 92 4.80 -14.40 -10.20
CA ILE A 92 5.37 -15.08 -11.37
C ILE A 92 6.41 -14.19 -12.08
N ARG A 93 6.11 -12.90 -12.26
CA ARG A 93 7.05 -11.94 -12.85
C ARG A 93 8.32 -11.77 -12.02
N HIS A 94 8.23 -11.82 -10.69
CA HIS A 94 9.41 -11.83 -9.81
C HIS A 94 10.22 -13.11 -9.98
N MET A 95 9.58 -14.28 -9.95
CA MET A 95 10.26 -15.56 -10.18
C MET A 95 10.96 -15.60 -11.56
N LEU A 96 10.33 -15.07 -12.61
CA LEU A 96 10.95 -14.96 -13.93
C LEU A 96 12.16 -14.03 -13.91
N THR A 97 12.12 -12.94 -13.15
CA THR A 97 13.26 -12.02 -13.02
C THR A 97 14.45 -12.72 -12.39
N ASP A 98 14.22 -13.55 -11.35
CA ASP A 98 15.26 -14.33 -10.68
C ASP A 98 15.83 -15.42 -11.61
N LEU A 99 14.98 -16.03 -12.44
CA LEU A 99 15.38 -17.00 -13.46
C LEU A 99 16.09 -16.38 -14.67
N THR A 100 15.90 -15.08 -14.96
CA THR A 100 16.53 -14.38 -16.09
C THR A 100 17.37 -13.18 -15.62
N PRO A 101 18.46 -13.39 -14.86
CA PRO A 101 19.21 -12.29 -14.22
C PRO A 101 19.83 -11.33 -15.25
N ALA A 102 20.15 -11.82 -16.45
CA ALA A 102 20.69 -11.02 -17.55
C ALA A 102 19.64 -10.20 -18.31
N LYS A 103 18.34 -10.37 -18.00
CA LYS A 103 17.20 -9.71 -18.67
C LYS A 103 17.15 -9.93 -20.19
N ASP A 104 17.71 -11.04 -20.65
CA ASP A 104 17.79 -11.47 -22.05
C ASP A 104 16.66 -12.43 -22.44
N GLY A 105 15.82 -12.82 -21.49
CA GLY A 105 14.76 -13.80 -21.69
C GLY A 105 15.25 -15.25 -21.71
N ALA A 106 16.55 -15.50 -21.46
CA ALA A 106 17.10 -16.84 -21.35
C ALA A 106 17.00 -17.33 -19.89
N ILE A 107 16.31 -18.46 -19.69
CA ILE A 107 16.13 -19.05 -18.36
C ILE A 107 17.45 -19.67 -17.90
N ASN A 108 17.94 -19.20 -16.75
CA ASN A 108 19.06 -19.74 -16.01
C ASN A 108 18.56 -20.41 -14.71
N HIS A 109 18.43 -21.74 -14.72
CA HIS A 109 18.10 -22.52 -13.51
C HIS A 109 19.33 -22.70 -12.62
N ASN A 110 19.71 -21.65 -11.91
CA ASN A 110 20.81 -21.70 -10.96
C ASN A 110 20.42 -22.52 -9.71
N MET A 111 20.78 -23.82 -9.70
CA MET A 111 20.48 -24.73 -8.59
C MET A 111 21.30 -24.47 -7.32
N ASP A 112 22.25 -23.53 -7.36
CA ASP A 112 22.97 -23.06 -6.17
C ASP A 112 22.25 -21.93 -5.42
N ASP A 113 21.27 -21.28 -6.06
CA ASP A 113 20.42 -20.26 -5.44
C ASP A 113 19.34 -20.92 -4.56
N ASP A 114 19.26 -20.50 -3.29
CA ASP A 114 18.37 -21.11 -2.30
C ASP A 114 16.87 -20.97 -2.67
N VAL A 115 16.47 -19.88 -3.34
CA VAL A 115 15.08 -19.64 -3.76
C VAL A 115 14.73 -20.54 -4.94
N ILE A 116 15.58 -20.54 -5.99
CA ILE A 116 15.37 -21.36 -7.18
C ILE A 116 15.42 -22.84 -6.81
N ARG A 117 16.39 -23.26 -6.01
CA ARG A 117 16.52 -24.64 -5.53
C ARG A 117 15.34 -25.07 -4.68
N GLY A 118 14.83 -24.17 -3.82
CA GLY A 118 13.68 -24.41 -2.96
C GLY A 118 12.36 -24.55 -3.72
N ALA A 119 12.15 -23.73 -4.75
CA ALA A 119 10.95 -23.74 -5.58
C ALA A 119 10.94 -24.87 -6.63
N THR A 120 12.11 -25.34 -7.09
CA THR A 120 12.21 -26.33 -8.17
C THR A 120 11.96 -27.76 -7.67
N VAL A 121 10.82 -28.33 -8.02
CA VAL A 121 10.42 -29.71 -7.67
C VAL A 121 10.97 -30.78 -8.63
N THR A 122 11.21 -30.42 -9.89
CA THR A 122 11.79 -31.28 -10.92
C THR A 122 12.71 -30.47 -11.83
N HIS A 123 13.86 -31.03 -12.19
CA HIS A 123 14.81 -30.40 -13.11
C HIS A 123 15.43 -31.47 -14.01
N ALA A 124 15.52 -31.20 -15.32
CA ALA A 124 16.11 -32.11 -16.30
C ALA A 124 15.60 -33.57 -16.21
N ARG A 125 14.28 -33.74 -16.06
CA ARG A 125 13.59 -35.05 -15.88
C ARG A 125 13.92 -35.81 -14.58
N ALA A 126 14.63 -35.20 -13.64
CA ALA A 126 14.84 -35.74 -12.30
C ALA A 126 13.97 -35.03 -11.27
N VAL A 127 13.52 -35.77 -10.25
CA VAL A 127 12.83 -35.19 -9.08
C VAL A 127 13.88 -34.59 -8.15
N THR A 128 13.74 -33.31 -7.83
CA THR A 128 14.65 -32.55 -6.96
C THR A 128 14.04 -32.22 -5.60
N PHE A 129 12.81 -32.63 -5.36
CA PHE A 129 12.15 -32.55 -4.05
C PHE A 129 12.53 -33.75 -3.16
N PRO A 130 12.76 -33.58 -1.85
CA PRO A 130 12.72 -32.33 -1.07
C PRO A 130 13.98 -31.47 -1.26
N PRO A 131 13.87 -30.12 -1.15
CA PRO A 131 15.04 -29.26 -1.16
C PRO A 131 15.90 -29.47 0.10
N PRO A 132 17.23 -29.32 -0.01
CA PRO A 132 18.08 -29.26 1.18
C PRO A 132 17.70 -28.05 2.05
N PRO A 133 17.99 -28.08 3.35
CA PRO A 133 17.84 -26.89 4.20
C PRO A 133 18.59 -25.69 3.59
N PRO A 134 17.99 -24.49 3.57
CA PRO A 134 18.65 -23.30 3.03
C PRO A 134 20.01 -23.06 3.70
N LYS A 135 21.02 -22.66 2.92
CA LYS A 135 22.38 -22.41 3.43
C LYS A 135 22.39 -21.24 4.40
N VAL A 136 21.52 -20.25 4.16
CA VAL A 136 21.28 -19.15 5.09
C VAL A 136 20.05 -19.49 5.92
N GLN A 137 20.26 -19.92 7.16
CA GLN A 137 19.17 -19.97 8.14
C GLN A 137 18.59 -18.55 8.20
N ALA A 138 17.31 -18.42 7.88
CA ALA A 138 16.60 -17.15 7.91
C ALA A 138 16.97 -16.40 9.20
N ILE A 139 17.29 -15.12 9.05
CA ILE A 139 17.60 -14.19 10.15
C ILE A 139 16.31 -13.96 10.95
N ALA A 140 15.80 -15.01 11.60
CA ALA A 140 14.67 -15.00 12.51
C ALA A 140 15.12 -14.90 13.97
N VAL A 141 16.44 -14.82 14.19
CA VAL A 141 17.00 -14.20 15.38
C VAL A 141 17.58 -12.87 14.92
N GLN A 142 16.76 -11.82 14.89
CA GLN A 142 17.34 -10.51 15.14
C GLN A 142 18.06 -10.67 16.49
N LYS A 143 19.40 -10.68 16.48
CA LYS A 143 20.16 -10.47 17.71
C LYS A 143 19.45 -9.33 18.44
N PRO A 144 19.04 -9.49 19.70
CA PRO A 144 18.47 -8.38 20.44
C PRO A 144 19.40 -7.21 20.22
N LYS A 145 18.89 -6.14 19.60
CA LYS A 145 19.66 -4.92 19.32
C LYS A 145 20.46 -4.67 20.58
N GLU A 146 21.78 -4.76 20.45
CA GLU A 146 22.69 -4.49 21.55
C GLU A 146 22.21 -3.18 22.14
N LYS A 147 21.73 -3.19 23.40
CA LYS A 147 21.18 -1.99 24.03
C LYS A 147 22.21 -0.91 23.76
N ALA A 148 21.79 0.13 23.03
CA ALA A 148 22.67 1.21 22.64
C ALA A 148 23.41 1.62 23.90
N LYS A 149 24.74 1.47 23.89
CA LYS A 149 25.62 1.81 25.00
C LYS A 149 25.15 3.17 25.50
N GLU A 150 24.71 3.26 26.76
CA GLU A 150 24.31 4.55 27.31
C GLU A 150 25.53 5.44 27.29
N LEU A 151 25.58 6.33 26.29
CA LEU A 151 26.67 7.29 26.11
C LEU A 151 26.83 8.05 27.42
N THR A 152 28.07 8.13 27.88
CA THR A 152 28.43 8.92 29.05
C THR A 152 27.99 10.39 28.84
N PRO A 153 27.76 11.17 29.92
CA PRO A 153 27.33 12.56 29.79
C PRO A 153 28.26 13.43 28.93
N GLU A 154 29.55 13.09 28.85
CA GLU A 154 30.53 13.77 28.01
C GLU A 154 30.39 13.39 26.53
N GLU A 155 30.15 12.11 26.22
CA GLU A 155 29.89 11.65 24.85
C GLU A 155 28.58 12.20 24.29
N LYS A 156 27.54 12.36 25.13
CA LYS A 156 26.28 13.02 24.74
C LYS A 156 26.49 14.49 24.38
N LYS A 157 27.23 15.24 25.20
CA LYS A 157 27.57 16.65 24.91
C LYS A 157 28.42 16.79 23.64
N ALA A 158 29.38 15.89 23.43
CA ALA A 158 30.19 15.86 22.22
C ALA A 158 29.34 15.56 20.97
N ALA A 159 28.40 14.62 21.07
CA ALA A 159 27.46 14.29 20.00
C ALA A 159 26.50 15.45 19.70
N GLU A 160 25.98 16.14 20.72
CA GLU A 160 25.12 17.33 20.55
C GLU A 160 25.87 18.48 19.89
N LEU A 161 27.13 18.75 20.29
CA LEU A 161 27.98 19.75 19.65
C LEU A 161 28.30 19.39 18.20
N ALA A 162 28.56 18.12 17.92
CA ALA A 162 28.80 17.63 16.56
C ALA A 162 27.55 17.74 15.69
N ALA A 163 26.38 17.38 16.23
CA ALA A 163 25.08 17.50 15.58
C ALA A 163 24.72 18.96 15.31
N PHE A 164 24.93 19.85 16.29
CA PHE A 164 24.74 21.29 16.12
C PHE A 164 25.65 21.84 15.02
N LYS A 165 26.96 21.54 15.04
CA LYS A 165 27.89 21.95 13.98
C LYS A 165 27.52 21.39 12.60
N ALA A 166 26.98 20.17 12.53
CA ALA A 166 26.52 19.58 11.28
C ALA A 166 25.25 20.27 10.77
N GLN A 167 24.28 20.51 11.65
CA GLN A 167 23.04 21.21 11.34
C GLN A 167 23.30 22.66 10.92
N THR A 168 24.17 23.40 11.64
CA THR A 168 24.56 24.76 11.26
C THR A 168 25.21 24.79 9.88
N ARG A 169 26.12 23.85 9.58
CA ARG A 169 26.74 23.76 8.25
C ARG A 169 25.71 23.49 7.16
N SER A 170 24.77 22.58 7.39
CA SER A 170 23.69 22.30 6.44
C SER A 170 22.77 23.50 6.24
N GLN A 171 22.38 24.18 7.32
CA GLN A 171 21.48 25.33 7.26
C GLN A 171 22.13 26.53 6.58
N VAL A 172 23.39 26.84 6.93
CA VAL A 172 24.18 27.88 6.24
C VAL A 172 24.37 27.51 4.77
N GLY A 173 24.67 26.25 4.46
CA GLY A 173 24.79 25.78 3.07
C GLY A 173 23.52 26.02 2.27
N ILE A 174 22.35 25.64 2.80
CA ILE A 174 21.05 25.87 2.16
C ILE A 174 20.77 27.37 1.98
N LEU A 175 21.07 28.20 2.99
CA LEU A 175 20.86 29.66 2.91
C LEU A 175 21.78 30.32 1.88
N VAL A 176 23.06 29.94 1.82
CA VAL A 176 24.03 30.47 0.85
C VAL A 176 23.63 30.06 -0.57
N ILE A 177 23.28 28.79 -0.79
CA ILE A 177 22.84 28.30 -2.10
C ILE A 177 21.54 28.99 -2.52
N GLY A 178 20.55 29.07 -1.61
CA GLY A 178 19.28 29.74 -1.87
C GLY A 178 19.46 31.23 -2.18
N GLY A 179 20.33 31.92 -1.44
CA GLY A 179 20.66 33.33 -1.67
C GLY A 179 21.34 33.55 -3.02
N LEU A 180 22.32 32.71 -3.39
CA LEU A 180 22.98 32.77 -4.70
C LEU A 180 22.00 32.52 -5.85
N LEU A 181 21.12 31.53 -5.72
CA LEU A 181 20.07 31.27 -6.71
C LEU A 181 19.12 32.45 -6.87
N MET A 182 18.69 33.07 -5.76
CA MET A 182 17.85 34.27 -5.80
C MET A 182 18.54 35.47 -6.46
N LEU A 183 19.84 35.65 -6.19
CA LEU A 183 20.64 36.70 -6.81
C LEU A 183 20.76 36.49 -8.32
N LEU A 184 21.05 35.26 -8.75
CA LEU A 184 21.10 34.90 -10.17
C LEU A 184 19.76 35.13 -10.86
N VAL A 185 18.66 34.68 -10.25
CA VAL A 185 17.32 34.91 -10.82
C VAL A 185 17.03 36.40 -10.91
N GLY A 186 17.30 37.19 -9.87
CA GLY A 186 17.08 38.64 -9.87
C GLY A 186 17.96 39.41 -10.86
N ALA A 187 19.15 38.90 -11.20
CA ALA A 187 20.05 39.55 -12.15
C ALA A 187 19.61 39.38 -13.62
N TYR A 188 18.90 38.29 -13.94
CA TYR A 188 18.56 37.94 -15.33
C TYR A 188 17.05 37.92 -15.62
N ALA A 189 16.19 37.86 -14.59
CA ALA A 189 14.74 37.75 -14.78
C ALA A 189 14.04 39.11 -14.90
N PRO A 190 12.99 39.23 -15.72
CA PRO A 190 12.14 40.43 -15.78
C PRO A 190 11.42 40.72 -14.46
N GLU A 191 11.07 41.98 -14.19
CA GLU A 191 10.35 42.38 -12.96
C GLU A 191 9.00 41.64 -12.78
N SER A 192 8.28 41.39 -13.89
CA SER A 192 7.04 40.61 -13.86
C SER A 192 7.24 39.17 -13.41
N PHE A 193 8.38 38.57 -13.75
CA PHE A 193 8.73 37.23 -13.30
C PHE A 193 8.96 37.19 -11.78
N MET A 194 9.61 38.21 -11.22
CA MET A 194 9.86 38.28 -9.77
C MET A 194 8.57 38.31 -8.96
N SER A 195 7.57 39.07 -9.41
CA SER A 195 6.24 39.10 -8.79
C SER A 195 5.56 37.71 -8.81
N HIS A 196 5.54 37.05 -9.97
CA HIS A 196 4.97 35.70 -10.10
C HIS A 196 5.74 34.65 -9.28
N PHE A 197 7.07 34.78 -9.21
CA PHE A 197 7.92 33.87 -8.46
C PHE A 197 7.70 33.98 -6.94
N ILE A 198 7.55 35.19 -6.40
CA ILE A 198 7.21 35.39 -4.98
C ILE A 198 5.85 34.77 -4.66
N VAL A 199 4.84 35.01 -5.50
CA VAL A 199 3.50 34.42 -5.33
C VAL A 199 3.58 32.89 -5.38
N PHE A 200 4.36 32.33 -6.31
CA PHE A 200 4.59 30.89 -6.39
C PHE A 200 5.24 30.32 -5.12
N ALA A 201 6.32 30.95 -4.61
CA ALA A 201 7.01 30.50 -3.42
C ALA A 201 6.11 30.52 -2.17
N LEU A 202 5.33 31.61 -1.99
CA LEU A 202 4.36 31.70 -0.90
C LEU A 202 3.23 30.67 -1.05
N ALA A 203 2.74 30.44 -2.28
CA ALA A 203 1.74 29.41 -2.55
C ALA A 203 2.25 27.99 -2.23
N CYS A 204 3.52 27.69 -2.51
CA CYS A 204 4.14 26.41 -2.11
C CYS A 204 4.19 26.26 -0.59
N PHE A 205 4.57 27.32 0.15
CA PHE A 205 4.58 27.29 1.61
C PHE A 205 3.18 27.07 2.20
N VAL A 206 2.18 27.81 1.70
CA VAL A 206 0.78 27.62 2.09
C VAL A 206 0.30 26.21 1.76
N GLY A 207 0.60 25.70 0.57
CA GLY A 207 0.24 24.35 0.13
C GLY A 207 0.84 23.27 1.03
N PHE A 208 2.12 23.39 1.38
CA PHE A 208 2.78 22.48 2.33
C PHE A 208 2.05 22.46 3.67
N GLN A 209 1.78 23.63 4.25
CA GLN A 209 1.12 23.73 5.56
C GLN A 209 -0.31 23.18 5.54
N VAL A 210 -1.06 23.41 4.47
CA VAL A 210 -2.44 22.94 4.34
C VAL A 210 -2.50 21.43 4.19
N ILE A 211 -1.65 20.84 3.33
CA ILE A 211 -1.64 19.39 3.08
C ILE A 211 -1.20 18.63 4.33
N TRP A 212 -0.21 19.13 5.08
CA TRP A 212 0.30 18.45 6.27
C TRP A 212 -0.72 18.37 7.41
N ASN A 213 -1.71 19.26 7.42
CA ASN A 213 -2.76 19.31 8.44
C ASN A 213 -4.03 18.51 8.07
N VAL A 214 -4.00 17.72 7.00
CA VAL A 214 -5.13 16.86 6.62
C VAL A 214 -5.11 15.55 7.43
N SER A 215 -6.27 15.17 7.97
CA SER A 215 -6.44 13.89 8.69
C SER A 215 -6.08 12.70 7.79
N HIS A 216 -5.45 11.67 8.35
CA HIS A 216 -5.02 10.49 7.60
C HIS A 216 -6.16 9.78 6.84
N ALA A 217 -7.38 9.82 7.39
CA ALA A 217 -8.56 9.24 6.75
C ALA A 217 -8.98 9.96 5.45
N LEU A 218 -8.51 11.18 5.24
CA LEU A 218 -8.88 12.05 4.11
C LEU A 218 -7.81 12.14 3.01
N HIS A 219 -6.69 11.42 3.11
CA HIS A 219 -5.65 11.43 2.07
C HIS A 219 -6.17 11.00 0.70
N THR A 220 -7.02 9.97 0.64
CA THR A 220 -7.60 9.52 -0.63
C THR A 220 -8.58 10.54 -1.23
N PRO A 221 -9.54 11.11 -0.47
CA PRO A 221 -10.32 12.26 -0.93
C PRO A 221 -9.46 13.47 -1.35
N LEU A 222 -8.36 13.77 -0.63
CA LEU A 222 -7.45 14.86 -0.97
C LEU A 222 -6.78 14.66 -2.33
N MET A 223 -6.37 13.42 -2.65
CA MET A 223 -5.86 13.08 -3.98
C MET A 223 -6.91 13.30 -5.08
N ALA A 224 -8.18 12.98 -4.83
CA ALA A 224 -9.25 13.23 -5.79
C ALA A 224 -9.51 14.74 -6.00
N VAL A 225 -9.46 15.55 -4.93
CA VAL A 225 -9.61 17.01 -5.02
C VAL A 225 -8.45 17.65 -5.76
N THR A 226 -7.21 17.26 -5.47
CA THR A 226 -6.03 17.81 -6.14
C THR A 226 -6.02 17.48 -7.63
N ASN A 227 -6.51 16.29 -8.03
CA ASN A 227 -6.75 15.98 -9.43
C ASN A 227 -7.80 16.92 -10.04
N ALA A 228 -8.94 17.14 -9.39
CA ALA A 228 -9.97 18.07 -9.88
C ALA A 228 -9.44 19.51 -10.06
N ILE A 229 -8.65 20.01 -9.09
CA ILE A 229 -8.05 21.35 -9.12
C ILE A 229 -7.00 21.47 -10.23
N SER A 230 -6.28 20.39 -10.55
CA SER A 230 -5.31 20.38 -11.68
C SER A 230 -5.96 20.72 -13.03
N GLY A 231 -7.29 20.59 -13.12
CA GLY A 231 -8.10 21.08 -14.24
C GLY A 231 -8.00 22.59 -14.51
N ILE A 232 -7.34 23.38 -13.66
CA ILE A 232 -7.01 24.80 -13.89
C ILE A 232 -6.31 25.07 -15.23
N ILE A 233 -5.71 24.05 -15.85
CA ILE A 233 -5.19 24.09 -17.23
C ILE A 233 -6.24 24.59 -18.25
N ILE A 234 -7.54 24.49 -17.94
CA ILE A 234 -8.63 25.05 -18.74
C ILE A 234 -8.45 26.55 -18.99
N LEU A 235 -7.89 27.31 -18.04
CA LEU A 235 -7.66 28.74 -18.21
C LEU A 235 -6.68 29.02 -19.36
N GLY A 236 -5.62 28.21 -19.48
CA GLY A 236 -4.67 28.31 -20.58
C GLY A 236 -5.32 28.01 -21.93
N ALA A 237 -6.20 27.01 -21.99
CA ALA A 237 -6.92 26.66 -23.20
C ALA A 237 -7.95 27.74 -23.61
N LEU A 238 -8.67 28.32 -22.65
CA LEU A 238 -9.65 29.39 -22.91
C LEU A 238 -9.00 30.64 -23.51
N LEU A 239 -7.79 30.99 -23.09
CA LEU A 239 -7.04 32.12 -23.65
C LEU A 239 -6.68 31.92 -25.13
N GLN A 240 -6.66 30.68 -25.62
CA GLN A 240 -6.22 30.34 -26.97
C GLN A 240 -7.37 30.08 -27.97
N ILE A 241 -8.63 30.12 -27.52
CA ILE A 241 -9.81 29.89 -28.38
C ILE A 241 -9.91 30.94 -29.50
N GLY A 242 -9.44 32.17 -29.28
CA GLY A 242 -9.45 33.25 -30.26
C GLY A 242 -8.22 33.29 -31.19
N ALA A 243 -7.37 32.26 -31.20
CA ALA A 243 -6.16 32.26 -32.01
C ALA A 243 -6.47 32.26 -33.52
N SER A 244 -5.67 32.98 -34.30
CA SER A 244 -5.80 33.03 -35.76
C SER A 244 -5.42 31.73 -36.46
N ASN A 245 -4.68 30.85 -35.77
CA ASN A 245 -4.27 29.55 -36.31
C ASN A 245 -5.29 28.47 -35.97
N TRP A 246 -5.92 27.90 -36.99
CA TRP A 246 -6.91 26.82 -36.88
C TRP A 246 -6.43 25.60 -36.09
N LEU A 247 -5.14 25.21 -36.18
CA LEU A 247 -4.57 24.12 -35.37
C LEU A 247 -4.60 24.45 -33.87
N VAL A 248 -4.28 25.70 -33.51
CA VAL A 248 -4.30 26.17 -32.12
C VAL A 248 -5.73 26.17 -31.59
N VAL A 249 -6.70 26.58 -32.40
CA VAL A 249 -8.13 26.54 -32.01
C VAL A 249 -8.60 25.11 -31.76
N ILE A 250 -8.26 24.16 -32.63
CA ILE A 250 -8.60 22.74 -32.45
C ILE A 250 -7.97 22.17 -31.17
N LEU A 251 -6.67 22.43 -30.94
CA LEU A 251 -5.98 21.97 -29.74
C LEU A 251 -6.56 22.59 -28.46
N SER A 252 -6.97 23.86 -28.53
CA SER A 252 -7.61 24.56 -27.41
C SER A 252 -8.97 23.97 -27.09
N PHE A 253 -9.77 23.66 -28.11
CA PHE A 253 -11.08 23.00 -27.94
C PHE A 253 -10.92 21.62 -27.29
N VAL A 254 -9.99 20.79 -27.77
CA VAL A 254 -9.70 19.47 -27.19
C VAL A 254 -9.20 19.61 -25.74
N SER A 255 -8.33 20.59 -25.47
CA SER A 255 -7.82 20.85 -24.12
C SER A 255 -8.94 21.26 -23.15
N VAL A 256 -9.89 22.10 -23.58
CA VAL A 256 -11.07 22.47 -22.79
C VAL A 256 -11.93 21.24 -22.49
N LEU A 257 -12.16 20.38 -23.49
CA LEU A 257 -12.94 19.14 -23.29
C LEU A 257 -12.30 18.22 -22.25
N ILE A 258 -11.01 17.93 -22.39
CA ILE A 258 -10.27 17.05 -21.47
C ILE A 258 -10.20 17.66 -20.06
N ALA A 259 -9.91 18.96 -19.95
CA ALA A 259 -9.88 19.64 -18.67
C ALA A 259 -11.25 19.63 -17.98
N SER A 260 -12.34 19.81 -18.73
CA SER A 260 -13.71 19.75 -18.20
C SER A 260 -14.05 18.36 -17.65
N ILE A 261 -13.64 17.29 -18.36
CA ILE A 261 -13.80 15.91 -17.88
C ILE A 261 -13.05 15.71 -16.55
N ASN A 262 -11.82 16.22 -16.45
CA ASN A 262 -11.02 16.12 -15.23
C ASN A 262 -11.69 16.86 -14.05
N ILE A 263 -12.13 18.10 -14.26
CA ILE A 263 -12.83 18.92 -13.25
C ILE A 263 -14.08 18.19 -12.76
N VAL A 264 -14.98 17.81 -13.67
CA VAL A 264 -16.27 17.21 -13.32
C VAL A 264 -16.07 15.84 -12.67
N GLY A 265 -15.23 14.99 -13.26
CA GLY A 265 -14.94 13.66 -12.72
C GLY A 265 -14.31 13.72 -11.34
N GLY A 266 -13.30 14.58 -11.14
CA GLY A 266 -12.62 14.76 -9.87
C GLY A 266 -13.56 15.24 -8.76
N PHE A 267 -14.41 16.24 -9.02
CA PHE A 267 -15.37 16.73 -8.02
C PHE A 267 -16.49 15.73 -7.72
N LEU A 268 -17.00 15.01 -8.72
CA LEU A 268 -18.03 13.98 -8.50
C LEU A 268 -17.52 12.82 -7.65
N VAL A 269 -16.32 12.32 -7.94
CA VAL A 269 -15.69 11.24 -7.16
C VAL A 269 -15.40 11.71 -5.74
N THR A 270 -14.84 12.91 -5.58
CA THR A 270 -14.60 13.50 -4.25
C THR A 270 -15.89 13.57 -3.44
N ARG A 271 -16.98 14.09 -4.02
CA ARG A 271 -18.27 14.19 -3.34
C ARG A 271 -18.78 12.82 -2.90
N ARG A 272 -18.68 11.80 -3.77
CA ARG A 272 -19.07 10.43 -3.44
C ARG A 272 -18.22 9.83 -2.32
N MET A 273 -16.92 10.10 -2.33
CA MET A 273 -16.00 9.63 -1.27
C MET A 273 -16.32 10.27 0.08
N LEU A 274 -16.52 11.59 0.12
CA LEU A 274 -16.84 12.31 1.36
C LEU A 274 -18.22 11.92 1.91
N ALA A 275 -19.20 11.65 1.05
CA ALA A 275 -20.53 11.20 1.47
C ALA A 275 -20.49 9.86 2.24
N MET A 276 -19.52 8.98 1.97
CA MET A 276 -19.35 7.71 2.70
C MET A 276 -18.85 7.91 4.14
N PHE A 277 -18.33 9.10 4.48
CA PHE A 277 -17.88 9.44 5.84
C PHE A 277 -18.94 10.17 6.68
N GLN A 278 -20.09 10.52 6.09
CA GLN A 278 -21.21 11.06 6.84
C GLN A 278 -21.86 9.92 7.62
N LYS A 279 -21.93 10.06 8.95
CA LYS A 279 -22.69 9.12 9.79
C LYS A 279 -24.16 9.19 9.38
N SER A 280 -24.75 8.01 9.14
CA SER A 280 -26.19 7.81 8.97
C SER A 280 -26.97 8.32 10.18
#